data_AF-A0A6C0M1A3-F1
#
_entry.id   AF-A0A6C0M1A3-F1
#
_cell.length_a   1.000
_cell.length_b   1.000
_cell.length_c   1.000
_cell.angle_alpha   90.00
_cell.angle_beta   90.00
_cell.angle_gamma   90.00
#
_symmetry.space_group_name_H-M   'P 1'
#
loop_
_entity.id
_entity.type
_entity.pdbx_description
1 polymer ?
#
loop_
_entity_poly.entity_id
_entity_poly.type
_entity_poly.pdbx_seq_one_letter_code
_entity_poly.pdbx_strand_id
1 'polypeptide(L)'
;MSDQLHHLQAIVEQLHIKYAGDEYMLGKLVAHIAQLPAVMDAVNQARDDKEQRKKTLITASDEFIEQFLNESPHYYYNPNVELFFVYDADAECNYSVINEDDILHPILTKISCNRELMPWKYKIKNQVLRRIKDRSLLTSIPESQTIQRTLNMLCPTLFRTRDCAKYFLTVIGDIILKKMVYIGEKGDKSDKGGSDKVDKGSVEPIYIATPKARQFIKGLSQECVTLFGTSLLSAFKFKFYEYAFRDCRLMDMNDVAMDAFSPPFKHRLIDIFCVAAHYSQRYENAEAFLNKQCKDTAMHQRVLYLTHCPEDELIAKFVSTCEPSPKSNINISWKNMMYLWKVFIDEERIPNVFFAQALKSRLVQQLPTYSETADAFLQLTSKHLPLVTRFKDFWTQTIVVNPNDDDELEIDEFTALFKQHHHHQIMQSGQLTPQLQSHNHTDAAFLGLIQHFYPEVAVENDKYLMHVSCSLWNKRGDVLAALQECAAAHTTSYKAYEFYCQHQRLKNKNNAAGPHHLIVSKKYFEKIYNNEK
;
A
#
# COMPACT_ATOMS: atom_id res chain seq x y z
N MET A 1 35.75 52.85 44.61
CA MET A 1 36.78 53.37 43.68
C MET A 1 37.79 54.25 44.39
N SER A 2 37.38 55.27 45.15
CA SER A 2 38.34 56.18 45.82
C SER A 2 39.21 55.48 46.88
N ASP A 3 38.65 54.55 47.66
CA ASP A 3 39.43 53.82 48.69
C ASP A 3 40.51 52.90 48.12
N GLN A 4 40.26 52.30 46.95
CA GLN A 4 41.24 51.44 46.29
C GLN A 4 42.40 52.23 45.70
N LEU A 5 42.12 53.44 45.17
CA LEU A 5 43.15 54.33 44.67
C LEU A 5 44.06 54.82 45.81
N HIS A 6 43.46 55.25 46.92
CA HIS A 6 44.22 55.65 48.11
C HIS A 6 45.06 54.50 48.67
N HIS A 7 44.54 53.27 48.65
CA HIS A 7 45.30 52.09 49.08
C HIS A 7 46.49 51.80 48.15
N LEU A 8 46.32 51.88 46.83
CA LEU A 8 47.40 51.68 45.84
C LEU A 8 48.49 52.76 45.98
N GLN A 9 48.10 54.01 46.15
CA GLN A 9 49.02 55.12 46.41
C GLN A 9 49.82 54.89 47.70
N ALA A 10 49.15 54.49 48.78
CA ALA A 10 49.80 54.19 50.06
C ALA A 10 50.80 53.03 49.94
N ILE A 11 50.52 51.99 49.14
CA ILE A 11 51.46 50.89 48.88
C ILE A 11 52.70 51.38 48.13
N VAL A 12 52.53 52.21 47.09
CA VAL A 12 53.63 52.77 46.32
C VAL A 12 54.49 53.69 47.19
N GLU A 13 53.87 54.53 48.03
CA GLU A 13 54.56 55.40 48.99
C GLU A 13 55.34 54.59 50.04
N GLN A 14 54.75 53.52 50.59
CA GLN A 14 55.44 52.62 51.52
C GLN A 14 56.65 51.93 50.89
N LEU A 15 56.52 51.47 49.63
CA LEU A 15 57.63 50.86 48.90
C LEU A 15 58.73 51.88 48.57
N HIS A 16 58.36 53.11 48.24
CA HIS A 16 59.30 54.20 48.00
C HIS A 16 60.09 54.54 49.26
N ILE A 17 59.42 54.68 50.42
CA ILE A 17 60.08 54.94 51.71
C ILE A 17 61.00 53.77 52.10
N LYS A 18 60.57 52.51 51.91
CA LYS A 18 61.32 51.32 52.27
C LYS A 18 62.65 51.16 51.53
N TYR A 19 62.72 51.58 50.27
CA TYR A 19 63.91 51.45 49.41
C TYR A 19 64.62 52.78 49.13
N ALA A 20 64.30 53.86 49.88
CA ALA A 20 64.82 55.20 49.64
C ALA A 20 66.36 55.34 49.70
N GLY A 21 67.05 54.42 50.38
CA GLY A 21 68.52 54.38 50.49
C GLY A 21 69.22 53.44 49.50
N ASP A 22 68.48 52.73 48.65
CA ASP A 22 69.01 51.75 47.68
C ASP A 22 68.62 52.18 46.26
N GLU A 23 69.54 52.88 45.59
CA GLU A 23 69.33 53.46 44.26
C GLU A 23 69.02 52.38 43.19
N TYR A 24 69.55 51.17 43.35
CA TYR A 24 69.27 50.04 42.47
C TYR A 24 67.82 49.56 42.60
N MET A 25 67.34 49.39 43.84
CA MET A 25 65.97 48.93 44.11
C MET A 25 64.92 50.00 43.76
N LEU A 26 65.23 51.28 43.97
CA LEU A 26 64.36 52.39 43.59
C LEU A 26 64.24 52.52 42.06
N GLY A 27 65.35 52.33 41.33
CA GLY A 27 65.34 52.25 39.87
C GLY A 27 64.48 51.10 39.33
N LYS A 28 64.52 49.93 39.99
CA LYS A 28 63.63 48.79 39.66
C LYS A 28 62.15 49.10 39.94
N LEU A 29 61.84 49.76 41.05
CA LEU A 29 60.47 50.16 41.40
C LEU A 29 59.89 51.12 40.36
N VAL A 30 60.64 52.14 39.97
CA VAL A 30 60.23 53.11 38.93
C VAL A 30 60.04 52.41 37.58
N ALA A 31 60.97 51.52 37.19
CA ALA A 31 60.85 50.76 35.95
C ALA A 31 59.60 49.87 35.92
N HIS A 32 59.27 49.20 37.03
CA HIS A 32 58.07 48.36 37.12
C HIS A 32 56.77 49.17 37.07
N ILE A 33 56.70 50.31 37.76
CA ILE A 33 55.54 51.20 37.72
C ILE A 33 55.37 51.82 36.33
N ALA A 34 56.47 52.22 35.68
CA ALA A 34 56.45 52.75 34.32
C ALA A 34 56.04 51.71 33.26
N GLN A 35 56.35 50.43 33.47
CA GLN A 35 55.94 49.33 32.59
C GLN A 35 54.50 48.86 32.83
N LEU A 36 53.90 49.17 33.99
CA LEU A 36 52.58 48.67 34.38
C LEU A 36 51.45 49.03 33.38
N PRO A 37 51.35 50.25 32.83
CA PRO A 37 50.35 50.56 31.81
C PRO A 37 50.46 49.66 30.58
N ALA A 38 51.68 49.47 30.06
CA ALA A 38 51.91 48.62 28.89
C ALA A 38 51.57 47.13 29.17
N VAL A 39 51.84 46.65 30.40
CA VAL A 39 51.43 45.30 30.82
C VAL A 39 49.91 45.18 30.90
N MET A 40 49.22 46.18 31.46
CA MET A 40 47.76 46.18 31.57
C MET A 40 47.08 46.28 30.21
N ASP A 41 47.61 47.10 29.31
CA ASP A 41 47.13 47.20 27.92
C ASP A 41 47.32 45.88 27.17
N ALA A 42 48.48 45.22 27.33
CA ALA A 42 48.73 43.89 26.75
C ALA A 42 47.76 42.83 27.30
N VAL A 43 47.46 42.85 28.60
CA VAL A 43 46.46 41.96 29.22
C VAL A 43 45.06 42.25 28.70
N ASN A 44 44.69 43.52 28.54
CA ASN A 44 43.38 43.89 28.00
C ASN A 44 43.26 43.48 26.52
N GLN A 45 44.27 43.76 25.69
CA GLN A 45 44.30 43.33 24.29
C GLN A 45 44.19 41.80 24.17
N ALA A 46 44.93 41.04 24.99
CA ALA A 46 44.84 39.58 25.00
C ALA A 46 43.44 39.07 25.40
N ARG A 47 42.75 39.79 26.31
CA ARG A 47 41.36 39.47 26.67
C ARG A 47 40.41 39.74 25.48
N ASP A 48 40.55 40.90 24.85
CA ASP A 48 39.70 41.33 23.75
C ASP A 48 39.92 40.43 22.51
N ASP A 49 41.17 40.07 22.20
CA ASP A 49 41.53 39.09 21.15
C ASP A 49 40.94 37.70 21.42
N LYS A 50 40.96 37.26 22.69
CA LYS A 50 40.36 35.97 23.10
C LYS A 50 38.84 36.00 22.95
N GLU A 51 38.19 37.10 23.31
CA GLU A 51 36.75 37.27 23.14
C GLU A 51 36.37 37.32 21.66
N GLN A 52 37.13 38.05 20.83
CA GLN A 52 36.92 38.13 19.39
C GLN A 52 37.10 36.76 18.74
N ARG A 53 38.18 36.02 19.06
CA ARG A 53 38.41 34.67 18.57
C ARG A 53 37.28 33.71 18.96
N LYS A 54 36.73 33.84 20.18
CA LYS A 54 35.57 33.07 20.62
C LYS A 54 34.33 33.40 19.79
N LYS A 55 34.06 34.67 19.52
CA LYS A 55 32.93 35.10 18.67
C LYS A 55 33.05 34.55 17.26
N THR A 56 34.22 34.72 16.61
CA THR A 56 34.49 34.17 15.28
C THR A 56 34.28 32.65 15.23
N LEU A 57 34.76 31.93 16.26
CA LEU A 57 34.61 30.47 16.31
C LEU A 57 33.16 30.02 16.48
N ILE A 58 32.33 30.79 17.20
CA ILE A 58 30.88 30.51 17.30
C ILE A 58 30.23 30.68 15.93
N THR A 59 30.46 31.81 15.28
CA THR A 59 29.89 32.09 13.95
C THR A 59 30.31 31.04 12.92
N ALA A 60 31.61 30.74 12.81
CA ALA A 60 32.11 29.72 11.89
C ALA A 60 31.58 28.31 12.21
N SER A 61 31.39 27.99 13.49
CA SER A 61 30.79 26.73 13.94
C SER A 61 29.33 26.62 13.50
N ASP A 62 28.53 27.66 13.71
CA ASP A 62 27.11 27.66 13.35
C ASP A 62 26.94 27.63 11.82
N GLU A 63 27.74 28.40 11.07
CA GLU A 63 27.79 28.36 9.60
C GLU A 63 28.13 26.95 9.09
N PHE A 64 29.15 26.31 9.67
CA PHE A 64 29.51 24.93 9.31
C PHE A 64 28.37 23.94 9.58
N ILE A 65 27.70 24.05 10.74
CA ILE A 65 26.60 23.15 11.09
C ILE A 65 25.46 23.31 10.10
N GLU A 66 25.03 24.53 9.80
CA GLU A 66 23.95 24.79 8.84
C GLU A 66 24.34 24.35 7.43
N GLN A 67 25.58 24.61 7.00
CA GLN A 67 26.07 24.15 5.69
C GLN A 67 26.08 22.63 5.61
N PHE A 68 26.65 21.94 6.59
CA PHE A 68 26.72 20.47 6.60
C PHE A 68 25.34 19.82 6.58
N LEU A 69 24.38 20.39 7.33
CA LEU A 69 23.04 19.84 7.45
C LEU A 69 22.17 20.10 6.19
N ASN A 70 22.49 21.11 5.39
CA ASN A 70 21.75 21.46 4.17
C ASN A 70 22.43 20.93 2.89
N GLU A 71 23.64 20.40 3.03
CA GLU A 71 24.36 19.72 1.94
C GLU A 71 23.86 18.27 1.81
N SER A 72 23.73 17.80 0.57
CA SER A 72 23.46 16.39 0.29
C SER A 72 24.69 15.54 0.64
N PRO A 73 24.51 14.35 1.26
CA PRO A 73 23.24 13.70 1.57
C PRO A 73 22.61 14.20 2.90
N HIS A 74 21.28 14.17 2.97
CA HIS A 74 20.52 14.61 4.14
C HIS A 74 20.38 13.48 5.16
N TYR A 75 20.61 13.78 6.44
CA TYR A 75 20.51 12.82 7.54
C TYR A 75 19.27 13.06 8.40
N TYR A 76 18.65 11.96 8.84
CA TYR A 76 17.46 11.93 9.67
C TYR A 76 17.62 10.90 10.79
N TYR A 77 16.79 11.05 11.83
CA TYR A 77 16.76 10.13 12.95
C TYR A 77 15.32 9.71 13.26
N ASN A 78 15.15 8.45 13.61
CA ASN A 78 13.88 7.94 14.10
C ASN A 78 14.03 7.50 15.56
N PRO A 79 13.45 8.26 16.51
CA PRO A 79 13.59 7.95 17.93
C PRO A 79 12.87 6.66 18.35
N ASN A 80 11.89 6.16 17.59
CA ASN A 80 11.15 4.95 17.96
C ASN A 80 11.99 3.67 17.84
N VAL A 81 12.92 3.65 16.88
CA VAL A 81 13.79 2.50 16.57
C VAL A 81 15.27 2.80 16.85
N GLU A 82 15.58 4.02 17.27
CA GLU A 82 16.94 4.51 17.50
C GLU A 82 17.88 4.37 16.27
N LEU A 83 17.32 4.44 15.06
CA LEU A 83 18.08 4.33 13.81
C LEU A 83 18.27 5.68 13.11
N PHE A 84 19.40 5.81 12.42
CA PHE A 84 19.67 6.90 11.50
C PHE A 84 19.32 6.52 10.06
N PHE A 85 18.90 7.52 9.30
CA PHE A 85 18.56 7.39 7.90
C PHE A 85 19.29 8.45 7.09
N VAL A 86 19.66 8.09 5.87
CA VAL A 86 20.28 8.99 4.89
C VAL A 86 19.42 9.06 3.64
N TYR A 87 19.32 10.25 3.08
CA TYR A 87 18.70 10.51 1.80
C TYR A 87 19.68 11.24 0.89
N ASP A 88 20.16 10.54 -0.12
CA ASP A 88 21.09 11.07 -1.11
C ASP A 88 20.32 11.52 -2.35
N ALA A 89 20.28 12.83 -2.59
CA ALA A 89 19.59 13.42 -3.73
C ALA A 89 20.42 13.37 -5.02
N ASP A 90 21.73 13.11 -4.93
CA ASP A 90 22.66 13.13 -6.06
C ASP A 90 23.00 11.72 -6.58
N ALA A 91 22.69 10.68 -5.80
CA ALA A 91 22.89 9.28 -6.15
C ALA A 91 21.59 8.57 -6.60
N GLU A 92 21.11 7.61 -5.80
CA GLU A 92 19.94 6.80 -6.14
C GLU A 92 18.59 7.50 -5.85
N CYS A 93 18.58 8.69 -5.24
CA CYS A 93 17.37 9.39 -4.81
C CYS A 93 16.47 8.46 -3.97
N ASN A 94 17.00 7.95 -2.86
CA ASN A 94 16.27 7.04 -1.97
C ASN A 94 16.69 7.18 -0.51
N TYR A 95 15.82 6.72 0.37
CA TYR A 95 16.09 6.61 1.79
C TYR A 95 16.71 5.25 2.10
N SER A 96 17.73 5.25 2.95
CA SER A 96 18.36 4.04 3.46
C SER A 96 18.79 4.19 4.92
N VAL A 97 18.96 3.07 5.61
CA VAL A 97 19.49 3.04 6.98
C VAL A 97 21.00 3.25 6.92
N ILE A 98 21.54 4.05 7.83
CA ILE A 98 22.97 4.35 7.94
C ILE A 98 23.43 4.21 9.39
N ASN A 99 24.68 3.79 9.62
CA ASN A 99 25.24 3.70 10.96
C ASN A 99 25.74 5.07 11.44
N GLU A 100 25.78 5.26 12.77
CA GLU A 100 26.31 6.51 13.34
C GLU A 100 27.76 6.77 12.91
N ASP A 101 28.62 5.75 12.87
CA ASP A 101 30.03 5.90 12.48
C ASP A 101 30.20 6.42 11.05
N ASP A 102 29.33 5.98 10.13
CA ASP A 102 29.32 6.40 8.73
C ASP A 102 28.89 7.87 8.58
N ILE A 103 28.14 8.41 9.55
CA ILE A 103 27.80 9.84 9.64
C ILE A 103 28.95 10.63 10.29
N LEU A 104 29.58 10.07 11.31
CA LEU A 104 30.66 10.73 12.05
C LEU A 104 31.92 10.93 11.19
N HIS A 105 32.23 10.00 10.30
CA HIS A 105 33.42 10.08 9.44
C HIS A 105 33.43 11.33 8.53
N PRO A 106 32.37 11.63 7.74
CA PRO A 106 32.25 12.86 6.97
C PRO A 106 32.32 14.14 7.84
N ILE A 107 31.65 14.15 8.99
CA ILE A 107 31.65 15.30 9.92
C ILE A 107 33.09 15.61 10.37
N LEU A 108 33.79 14.59 10.88
CA LEU A 108 35.15 14.75 11.41
C LEU A 108 36.15 15.09 10.31
N THR A 109 35.98 14.55 9.11
CA THR A 109 36.83 14.84 7.95
C THR A 109 36.68 16.30 7.52
N LYS A 110 35.43 16.78 7.32
CA LYS A 110 35.17 18.18 6.94
C LYS A 110 35.64 19.18 8.00
N ILE A 111 35.45 18.89 9.29
CA ILE A 111 36.00 19.71 10.39
C ILE A 111 37.53 19.75 10.34
N SER A 112 38.19 18.62 10.07
CA SER A 112 39.65 18.55 10.06
C SER A 112 40.28 19.32 8.87
N CYS A 113 39.53 19.49 7.79
CA CYS A 113 39.91 20.35 6.67
C CYS A 113 39.80 21.86 7.00
N ASN A 114 39.02 22.24 8.01
CA ASN A 114 38.87 23.63 8.44
C ASN A 114 39.66 23.90 9.72
N ARG A 115 40.83 24.54 9.58
CA ARG A 115 41.73 24.86 10.70
C ARG A 115 41.08 25.72 11.79
N GLU A 116 40.11 26.54 11.44
CA GLU A 116 39.43 27.44 12.40
C GLU A 116 38.55 26.65 13.38
N LEU A 117 37.91 25.56 12.92
CA LEU A 117 36.97 24.76 13.69
C LEU A 117 37.63 23.71 14.60
N MET A 118 38.89 23.36 14.31
CA MET A 118 39.65 22.33 15.03
C MET A 118 39.65 22.45 16.56
N PRO A 119 39.77 23.65 17.18
CA PRO A 119 39.72 23.79 18.64
C PRO A 119 38.40 23.26 19.25
N TRP A 120 37.30 23.30 18.49
CA TRP A 120 35.98 22.85 18.92
C TRP A 120 35.53 21.56 18.23
N LYS A 121 36.45 20.79 17.63
CA LYS A 121 36.15 19.59 16.83
C LYS A 121 35.11 18.66 17.46
N TYR A 122 35.32 18.23 18.70
CA TYR A 122 34.39 17.32 19.39
C TYR A 122 33.06 17.99 19.77
N LYS A 123 33.09 19.28 20.10
CA LYS A 123 31.91 20.06 20.45
C LYS A 123 31.01 20.22 19.22
N ILE A 124 31.58 20.60 18.08
CA ILE A 124 30.89 20.75 16.79
C ILE A 124 30.33 19.40 16.35
N LYS A 125 31.13 18.33 16.41
CA LYS A 125 30.68 16.95 16.13
C LYS A 125 29.39 16.60 16.89
N ASN A 126 29.39 16.82 18.21
CA ASN A 126 28.23 16.50 19.05
C ASN A 126 27.04 17.43 18.77
N GLN A 127 27.27 18.70 18.42
CA GLN A 127 26.21 19.63 18.03
C GLN A 127 25.56 19.22 16.71
N VAL A 128 26.35 18.85 15.68
CA VAL A 128 25.83 18.33 14.41
C VAL A 128 24.99 17.08 14.66
N LEU A 129 25.52 16.09 15.39
CA LEU A 129 24.81 14.84 15.67
C LEU A 129 23.50 15.09 16.43
N ARG A 130 23.49 16.03 17.39
CA ARG A 130 22.27 16.43 18.10
C ARG A 130 21.24 17.04 17.15
N ARG A 131 21.65 17.94 16.25
CA ARG A 131 20.75 18.53 15.24
C ARG A 131 20.21 17.49 14.26
N ILE A 132 20.98 16.46 13.92
CA ILE A 132 20.49 15.32 13.11
C ILE A 132 19.42 14.55 13.89
N LYS A 133 19.63 14.29 15.18
CA LYS A 133 18.65 13.61 16.05
C LYS A 133 17.33 14.37 16.18
N ASP A 134 17.35 15.70 16.04
CA ASP A 134 16.15 16.54 16.05
C ASP A 134 15.36 16.50 14.72
N ARG A 135 15.94 15.95 13.63
CA ARG A 135 15.31 15.86 12.31
C ARG A 135 14.60 14.52 12.12
N SER A 136 13.26 14.56 12.17
CA SER A 136 12.43 13.39 11.91
C SER A 136 12.40 13.01 10.43
N LEU A 137 12.49 11.71 10.16
CA LEU A 137 12.33 11.13 8.81
C LEU A 137 11.02 11.58 8.13
N LEU A 138 9.94 11.71 8.90
CA LEU A 138 8.60 12.06 8.41
C LEU A 138 8.42 13.54 8.04
N THR A 139 9.43 14.38 8.35
CA THR A 139 9.46 15.80 7.96
C THR A 139 10.27 16.04 6.69
N SER A 140 10.87 14.98 6.13
CA SER A 140 11.63 15.04 4.89
C SER A 140 10.74 15.41 3.70
N ILE A 141 11.32 16.12 2.75
CA ILE A 141 10.69 16.43 1.46
C ILE A 141 11.43 15.61 0.40
N PRO A 142 10.84 14.49 -0.09
CA PRO A 142 11.48 13.68 -1.11
C PRO A 142 11.58 14.43 -2.44
N GLU A 143 12.63 14.13 -3.21
CA GLU A 143 12.78 14.67 -4.56
C GLU A 143 11.68 14.21 -5.51
N SER A 144 11.48 14.99 -6.57
CA SER A 144 10.50 14.65 -7.61
C SER A 144 10.71 13.25 -8.17
N GLN A 145 11.97 12.81 -8.35
CA GLN A 145 12.27 11.47 -8.84
C GLN A 145 11.76 10.37 -7.91
N THR A 146 11.93 10.53 -6.60
CA THR A 146 11.48 9.59 -5.55
C THR A 146 9.96 9.51 -5.50
N ILE A 147 9.29 10.66 -5.59
CA ILE A 147 7.83 10.75 -5.67
C ILE A 147 7.32 10.03 -6.92
N GLN A 148 7.91 10.30 -8.09
CA GLN A 148 7.52 9.69 -9.36
C GLN A 148 7.76 8.18 -9.35
N ARG A 149 8.90 7.73 -8.84
CA ARG A 149 9.24 6.31 -8.69
C ARG A 149 8.22 5.59 -7.81
N THR A 150 7.88 6.17 -6.65
CA THR A 150 6.86 5.64 -5.73
C THR A 150 5.51 5.50 -6.41
N LEU A 151 5.07 6.54 -7.13
CA LEU A 151 3.81 6.49 -7.87
C LEU A 151 3.82 5.46 -9.00
N ASN A 152 4.95 5.30 -9.71
CA ASN A 152 5.07 4.33 -10.80
C ASN A 152 5.13 2.86 -10.30
N MET A 153 5.54 2.62 -9.05
CA MET A 153 5.45 1.29 -8.44
C MET A 153 4.00 0.92 -8.07
N LEU A 154 3.21 1.91 -7.67
CA LEU A 154 1.82 1.73 -7.25
C LEU A 154 0.83 1.77 -8.43
N CYS A 155 1.09 2.58 -9.44
CA CYS A 155 0.24 2.79 -10.62
C CYS A 155 1.03 2.45 -11.89
N PRO A 156 0.50 1.63 -12.82
CA PRO A 156 -0.89 1.19 -12.91
C PRO A 156 -1.21 -0.14 -12.20
N THR A 157 -0.26 -0.73 -11.48
CA THR A 157 -0.40 -2.09 -10.94
C THR A 157 -1.49 -2.22 -9.86
N LEU A 158 -1.34 -1.50 -8.74
CA LEU A 158 -2.30 -1.52 -7.63
C LEU A 158 -3.42 -0.50 -7.81
N PHE A 159 -3.16 0.59 -8.52
CA PHE A 159 -4.13 1.67 -8.75
C PHE A 159 -4.21 2.02 -10.22
N ARG A 160 -5.41 2.41 -10.67
CA ARG A 160 -5.67 2.75 -12.09
C ARG A 160 -5.15 4.12 -12.47
N THR A 161 -5.25 5.07 -11.56
CA THR A 161 -4.83 6.45 -11.77
C THR A 161 -3.85 6.89 -10.69
N ARG A 162 -3.05 7.90 -11.02
CA ARG A 162 -2.09 8.48 -10.08
C ARG A 162 -2.80 9.16 -8.91
N ASP A 163 -4.02 9.65 -9.10
CA ASP A 163 -4.78 10.31 -8.04
C ASP A 163 -5.31 9.30 -7.01
N CYS A 164 -5.69 8.08 -7.44
CA CYS A 164 -5.96 6.97 -6.50
C CYS A 164 -4.71 6.62 -5.67
N ALA A 165 -3.54 6.54 -6.30
CA ALA A 165 -2.28 6.27 -5.60
C ALA A 165 -1.89 7.40 -4.63
N LYS A 166 -2.04 8.67 -5.01
CA LYS A 166 -1.81 9.82 -4.12
C LYS A 166 -2.76 9.81 -2.94
N TYR A 167 -4.05 9.54 -3.16
CA TYR A 167 -5.03 9.46 -2.07
C TYR A 167 -4.66 8.37 -1.08
N PHE A 168 -4.33 7.17 -1.56
CA PHE A 168 -3.86 6.07 -0.72
C PHE A 168 -2.60 6.44 0.08
N LEU A 169 -1.60 7.07 -0.56
CA LEU A 169 -0.40 7.56 0.13
C LEU A 169 -0.73 8.66 1.15
N THR A 170 -1.69 9.53 0.85
CA THR A 170 -2.13 10.58 1.78
C THR A 170 -2.78 9.96 3.02
N VAL A 171 -3.63 8.94 2.85
CA VAL A 171 -4.23 8.18 3.98
C VAL A 171 -3.15 7.50 4.82
N ILE A 172 -2.18 6.84 4.20
CA ILE A 172 -1.04 6.26 4.92
C ILE A 172 -0.29 7.35 5.70
N GLY A 173 -0.04 8.50 5.07
CA GLY A 173 0.63 9.63 5.70
C GLY A 173 -0.13 10.16 6.92
N ASP A 174 -1.45 10.27 6.83
CA ASP A 174 -2.30 10.69 7.95
C ASP A 174 -2.15 9.73 9.14
N ILE A 175 -2.17 8.42 8.88
CA ILE A 175 -2.01 7.39 9.92
C ILE A 175 -0.60 7.44 10.53
N ILE A 176 0.45 7.53 9.72
CA ILE A 176 1.85 7.57 10.18
C ILE A 176 2.11 8.82 11.02
N LEU A 177 1.56 9.96 10.60
CA LEU A 177 1.65 11.23 11.33
C LEU A 177 0.64 11.33 12.49
N LYS A 178 -0.15 10.28 12.75
CA LYS A 178 -1.18 10.23 13.80
C LYS A 178 -2.17 11.41 13.73
N LYS A 179 -2.51 11.86 12.52
CA LYS A 179 -3.48 12.92 12.31
C LYS A 179 -4.88 12.40 12.58
N MET A 180 -5.65 13.18 13.33
CA MET A 180 -7.08 12.93 13.51
C MET A 180 -7.83 13.50 12.30
N VAL A 181 -8.35 12.62 11.45
CA VAL A 181 -9.13 12.99 10.27
C VAL A 181 -10.59 12.71 10.57
N TYR A 182 -11.43 13.73 10.45
CA TYR A 182 -12.84 13.64 10.81
C TYR A 182 -13.74 13.92 9.62
N ILE A 183 -14.82 13.15 9.52
CA ILE A 183 -15.92 13.37 8.57
C ILE A 183 -17.06 14.11 9.30
N GLY A 184 -17.63 15.13 8.66
CA GLY A 184 -18.78 15.90 9.15
C GLY A 184 -18.67 17.40 8.88
N GLU A 185 -19.80 18.10 8.81
CA GLU A 185 -19.81 19.56 8.70
C GLU A 185 -19.14 20.16 9.93
N LYS A 186 -18.13 21.01 9.71
CA LYS A 186 -17.69 21.96 10.73
C LYS A 186 -18.92 22.81 11.06
N GLY A 187 -19.49 22.63 12.25
CA GLY A 187 -20.36 23.66 12.80
C GLY A 187 -19.61 24.99 12.71
N ASP A 188 -20.28 26.01 12.18
CA ASP A 188 -19.70 27.33 11.98
C ASP A 188 -18.93 27.76 13.24
N LYS A 189 -17.63 27.97 13.08
CA LYS A 189 -16.76 28.43 14.17
C LYS A 189 -17.19 29.85 14.54
N SER A 190 -18.03 29.97 15.56
CA SER A 190 -18.02 31.20 16.35
C SER A 190 -16.68 31.24 17.08
N ASP A 191 -15.86 32.22 16.70
CA ASP A 191 -14.62 32.58 17.35
C ASP A 191 -14.82 32.67 18.87
N LYS A 192 -14.22 31.72 19.60
CA LYS A 192 -13.53 31.97 20.86
C LYS A 192 -12.71 30.74 21.25
N GLY A 193 -11.41 30.97 21.37
CA GLY A 193 -10.39 29.97 21.61
C GLY A 193 -10.63 29.09 22.84
N GLY A 194 -10.37 27.81 22.63
CA GLY A 194 -10.31 26.77 23.65
C GLY A 194 -10.02 25.45 22.95
N SER A 195 -8.79 24.96 23.08
CA SER A 195 -8.39 23.61 22.68
C SER A 195 -9.27 22.57 23.39
N ASP A 196 -9.59 21.50 22.68
CA ASP A 196 -10.24 20.28 23.17
C ASP A 196 -11.75 20.36 23.45
N LYS A 197 -12.52 20.79 22.45
CA LYS A 197 -13.88 20.26 22.24
C LYS A 197 -13.93 19.54 20.91
N VAL A 198 -13.81 18.21 20.97
CA VAL A 198 -14.19 17.31 19.87
C VAL A 198 -15.69 17.51 19.64
N ASP A 199 -16.06 17.97 18.45
CA ASP A 199 -17.45 18.10 18.04
C ASP A 199 -18.14 16.74 18.17
N LYS A 200 -19.30 16.68 18.82
CA LYS A 200 -20.05 15.46 19.17
C LYS A 200 -20.55 14.61 17.98
N GLY A 201 -20.11 14.89 16.76
CA GLY A 201 -20.49 14.18 15.53
C GLY A 201 -19.33 13.82 14.59
N SER A 202 -18.08 14.10 14.96
CA SER A 202 -16.93 13.85 14.11
C SER A 202 -16.45 12.39 14.24
N VAL A 203 -16.59 11.60 13.18
CA VAL A 203 -16.15 10.19 13.13
C VAL A 203 -14.95 10.04 12.21
N GLU A 204 -14.01 9.15 12.56
CA GLU A 204 -12.88 8.83 11.69
C GLU A 204 -13.33 7.99 10.47
N PRO A 205 -12.79 8.28 9.27
CA PRO A 205 -13.10 7.52 8.06
C PRO A 205 -12.65 6.05 8.17
N ILE A 206 -13.52 5.15 7.71
CA ILE A 206 -13.21 3.73 7.55
C ILE A 206 -12.87 3.47 6.09
N TYR A 207 -11.63 3.05 5.82
CA TYR A 207 -11.16 2.81 4.46
C TYR A 207 -11.33 1.35 4.07
N ILE A 208 -12.16 1.07 3.08
CA ILE A 208 -12.44 -0.31 2.64
C ILE A 208 -11.62 -0.61 1.38
N ALA A 209 -10.69 -1.54 1.48
CA ALA A 209 -9.85 -2.02 0.40
C ALA A 209 -10.28 -3.40 -0.12
N THR A 210 -9.92 -3.72 -1.37
CA THR A 210 -10.15 -5.06 -1.94
C THR A 210 -9.49 -6.14 -1.08
N PRO A 211 -10.14 -7.30 -0.87
CA PRO A 211 -9.53 -8.43 -0.16
C PRO A 211 -8.17 -8.86 -0.72
N LYS A 212 -7.92 -8.73 -2.03
CA LYS A 212 -6.64 -9.11 -2.65
C LYS A 212 -5.47 -8.21 -2.25
N ALA A 213 -5.74 -6.95 -1.87
CA ALA A 213 -4.73 -6.03 -1.37
C ALA A 213 -4.33 -6.29 0.10
N ARG A 214 -4.96 -7.27 0.76
CA ARG A 214 -4.74 -7.56 2.19
C ARG A 214 -3.30 -7.90 2.52
N GLN A 215 -2.64 -8.74 1.72
CA GLN A 215 -1.26 -9.13 1.98
C GLN A 215 -0.32 -7.92 1.87
N PHE A 216 -0.46 -7.14 0.81
CA PHE A 216 0.30 -5.90 0.60
C PHE A 216 0.12 -4.90 1.74
N ILE A 217 -1.12 -4.53 2.11
CA ILE A 217 -1.37 -3.55 3.18
C ILE A 217 -0.94 -4.08 4.54
N LYS A 218 -1.04 -5.39 4.81
CA LYS A 218 -0.49 -6.00 6.03
C LYS A 218 1.03 -5.89 6.09
N GLY A 219 1.73 -6.16 4.98
CA GLY A 219 3.18 -6.01 4.92
C GLY A 219 3.63 -4.57 5.14
N LEU A 220 2.95 -3.60 4.51
CA LEU A 220 3.17 -2.18 4.80
C LEU A 220 2.89 -1.85 6.27
N SER A 221 1.82 -2.39 6.85
CA SER A 221 1.49 -2.15 8.25
C SER A 221 2.53 -2.74 9.20
N GLN A 222 3.13 -3.88 8.86
CA GLN A 222 4.18 -4.50 9.67
C GLN A 222 5.40 -3.57 9.75
N GLU A 223 5.88 -3.09 8.61
CA GLU A 223 7.02 -2.16 8.56
C GLU A 223 6.69 -0.80 9.18
N CYS A 224 5.45 -0.32 9.00
CA CYS A 224 4.96 0.90 9.63
C CYS A 224 4.97 0.79 11.17
N VAL A 225 4.57 -0.35 11.73
CA VAL A 225 4.64 -0.60 13.17
C VAL A 225 6.09 -0.66 13.62
N THR A 226 6.94 -1.38 12.90
CA THR A 226 8.37 -1.49 13.21
C THR A 226 9.03 -0.11 13.26
N LEU A 227 8.81 0.74 12.26
CA LEU A 227 9.49 2.04 12.15
C LEU A 227 8.81 3.14 13.00
N PHE A 228 7.49 3.21 13.04
CA PHE A 228 6.77 4.37 13.59
C PHE A 228 5.82 4.04 14.75
N GLY A 229 5.69 2.76 15.11
CA GLY A 229 4.77 2.32 16.17
C GLY A 229 3.29 2.51 15.82
N THR A 230 2.95 2.64 14.54
CA THR A 230 1.57 2.83 14.06
C THR A 230 1.16 1.72 13.11
N SER A 231 -0.08 1.24 13.23
CA SER A 231 -0.64 0.22 12.35
C SER A 231 -1.59 0.85 11.34
N LEU A 232 -1.44 0.47 10.06
CA LEU A 232 -2.38 0.86 9.01
C LEU A 232 -3.73 0.12 9.15
N LEU A 233 -3.76 -1.02 9.85
CA LEU A 233 -4.94 -1.86 10.03
C LEU A 233 -5.97 -1.26 10.99
N SER A 234 -5.63 -0.19 11.71
CA SER A 234 -6.59 0.59 12.49
C SER A 234 -7.68 1.17 11.59
N ALA A 235 -7.29 1.74 10.44
CA ALA A 235 -8.17 2.44 9.52
C ALA A 235 -8.59 1.58 8.30
N PHE A 236 -7.66 0.79 7.74
CA PHE A 236 -7.96 -0.05 6.58
C PHE A 236 -8.70 -1.34 6.97
N LYS A 237 -9.84 -1.59 6.32
CA LYS A 237 -10.65 -2.81 6.44
C LYS A 237 -10.78 -3.51 5.09
N PHE A 238 -10.90 -4.83 5.11
CA PHE A 238 -10.98 -5.67 3.89
C PHE A 238 -12.30 -6.41 3.77
N LYS A 239 -13.19 -6.19 4.74
CA LYS A 239 -14.56 -6.69 4.78
C LYS A 239 -15.39 -5.59 5.41
N PHE A 240 -16.62 -5.47 4.95
CA PHE A 240 -17.60 -4.57 5.54
C PHE A 240 -18.25 -5.25 6.74
N TYR A 241 -18.40 -4.52 7.85
CA TYR A 241 -19.00 -5.03 9.08
C TYR A 241 -20.03 -4.02 9.63
N GLU A 242 -21.16 -3.88 8.92
CA GLU A 242 -22.28 -3.01 9.32
C GLU A 242 -21.87 -1.58 9.72
N TYR A 243 -20.83 -1.05 9.08
CA TYR A 243 -20.44 0.34 9.26
C TYR A 243 -21.51 1.25 8.67
N ALA A 244 -21.66 2.47 9.20
CA ALA A 244 -22.53 3.44 8.54
C ALA A 244 -21.91 3.82 7.18
N PHE A 245 -22.73 3.83 6.13
CA PHE A 245 -22.28 4.08 4.76
C PHE A 245 -21.54 5.42 4.60
N ARG A 246 -22.00 6.45 5.30
CA ARG A 246 -21.40 7.80 5.31
C ARG A 246 -19.98 7.86 5.90
N ASP A 247 -19.65 6.94 6.82
CA ASP A 247 -18.36 6.87 7.51
C ASP A 247 -17.32 6.11 6.66
N CYS A 248 -17.75 5.47 5.57
CA CYS A 248 -16.92 4.61 4.75
C CYS A 248 -16.33 5.34 3.54
N ARG A 249 -15.12 4.94 3.15
CA ARG A 249 -14.41 5.37 1.94
C ARG A 249 -13.95 4.13 1.18
N LEU A 250 -14.36 4.00 -0.08
CA LEU A 250 -13.94 2.86 -0.91
C LEU A 250 -12.59 3.14 -1.57
N MET A 251 -11.62 2.27 -1.36
CA MET A 251 -10.33 2.37 -2.03
C MET A 251 -10.43 1.78 -3.44
N ASP A 252 -10.25 2.63 -4.46
CA ASP A 252 -10.27 2.20 -5.86
C ASP A 252 -8.93 1.54 -6.26
N MET A 253 -8.79 0.29 -5.82
CA MET A 253 -7.64 -0.57 -6.11
C MET A 253 -7.96 -1.57 -7.21
N ASN A 254 -6.95 -1.94 -7.98
CA ASN A 254 -7.03 -3.09 -8.87
C ASN A 254 -7.07 -4.38 -8.06
N ASP A 255 -7.75 -5.38 -8.62
CA ASP A 255 -7.94 -6.67 -7.97
C ASP A 255 -6.74 -7.60 -8.20
N VAL A 256 -5.59 -7.21 -7.66
CA VAL A 256 -4.30 -7.90 -7.80
C VAL A 256 -3.76 -8.26 -6.43
N ALA A 257 -3.32 -9.51 -6.26
CA ALA A 257 -2.61 -9.96 -5.07
C ALA A 257 -1.12 -9.62 -5.21
N MET A 258 -0.59 -8.84 -4.26
CA MET A 258 0.82 -8.43 -4.22
C MET A 258 1.37 -8.59 -2.80
N ASP A 259 2.68 -8.77 -2.71
CA ASP A 259 3.43 -8.76 -1.45
C ASP A 259 4.23 -7.45 -1.34
N ALA A 260 4.18 -6.79 -0.18
CA ALA A 260 4.98 -5.59 0.08
C ALA A 260 6.48 -5.92 0.18
N PHE A 261 6.84 -7.17 0.42
CA PHE A 261 8.23 -7.62 0.53
C PHE A 261 8.76 -8.25 -0.77
N SER A 262 7.97 -8.28 -1.84
CA SER A 262 8.46 -8.66 -3.18
C SER A 262 8.93 -7.43 -3.96
N PRO A 263 9.79 -7.60 -4.98
CA PRO A 263 10.03 -6.54 -5.97
C PRO A 263 8.69 -6.05 -6.56
N PRO A 264 8.53 -4.73 -6.82
CA PRO A 264 9.52 -3.67 -6.70
C PRO A 264 9.65 -3.02 -5.30
N PHE A 265 8.89 -3.48 -4.30
CA PHE A 265 8.69 -2.77 -3.03
C PHE A 265 9.75 -3.03 -1.95
N LYS A 266 10.32 -4.24 -1.90
CA LYS A 266 11.20 -4.75 -0.82
C LYS A 266 12.28 -3.77 -0.31
N HIS A 267 12.84 -2.92 -1.17
CA HIS A 267 13.92 -1.99 -0.84
C HIS A 267 13.50 -0.51 -0.88
N ARG A 268 12.20 -0.24 -1.01
CA ARG A 268 11.65 1.10 -1.25
C ARG A 268 10.50 1.44 -0.30
N LEU A 269 10.31 0.66 0.77
CA LEU A 269 9.24 0.89 1.74
C LEU A 269 9.41 2.21 2.49
N ILE A 270 10.65 2.58 2.82
CA ILE A 270 10.96 3.87 3.46
C ILE A 270 10.61 5.03 2.53
N ASP A 271 10.91 4.92 1.23
CA ASP A 271 10.53 5.91 0.21
C ASP A 271 9.00 6.08 0.19
N ILE A 272 8.24 4.97 0.21
CA ILE A 272 6.76 5.00 0.27
C ILE A 272 6.28 5.77 1.49
N PHE A 273 6.84 5.51 2.67
CA PHE A 273 6.42 6.19 3.90
C PHE A 273 6.78 7.68 3.92
N CYS A 274 7.96 8.06 3.42
CA CYS A 274 8.36 9.47 3.35
C CYS A 274 7.50 10.23 2.33
N VAL A 275 7.21 9.63 1.17
CA VAL A 275 6.29 10.20 0.17
C VAL A 275 4.87 10.30 0.72
N ALA A 276 4.41 9.30 1.46
CA ALA A 276 3.11 9.32 2.13
C ALA A 276 3.00 10.46 3.15
N ALA A 277 3.99 10.61 4.04
CA ALA A 277 4.06 11.69 5.00
C ALA A 277 4.11 13.07 4.31
N HIS A 278 4.91 13.20 3.25
CA HIS A 278 4.96 14.40 2.43
C HIS A 278 3.59 14.75 1.83
N TYR A 279 2.86 13.77 1.27
CA TYR A 279 1.55 14.02 0.69
C TYR A 279 0.49 14.39 1.73
N SER A 280 0.47 13.72 2.88
CA SER A 280 -0.40 14.11 4.00
C SER A 280 -0.14 15.54 4.44
N GLN A 281 1.11 15.97 4.56
CA GLN A 281 1.44 17.36 4.92
C GLN A 281 1.06 18.35 3.81
N ARG A 282 1.43 18.05 2.57
CA ARG A 282 1.16 18.88 1.39
C ARG A 282 -0.32 19.13 1.17
N TYR A 283 -1.14 18.10 1.38
CA TYR A 283 -2.59 18.15 1.14
C TYR A 283 -3.41 18.38 2.40
N GLU A 284 -2.78 18.70 3.53
CA GLU A 284 -3.40 18.81 4.86
C GLU A 284 -3.84 17.45 5.44
N ASN A 285 -4.64 16.68 4.70
CA ASN A 285 -5.04 15.29 4.97
C ASN A 285 -5.76 14.67 3.75
N ALA A 286 -6.16 13.40 3.85
CA ALA A 286 -6.83 12.66 2.78
C ALA A 286 -8.22 13.22 2.40
N GLU A 287 -9.02 13.69 3.37
CA GLU A 287 -10.32 14.32 3.06
C GLU A 287 -10.13 15.69 2.38
N ALA A 288 -9.14 16.47 2.80
CA ALA A 288 -8.79 17.73 2.15
C ALA A 288 -8.25 17.50 0.72
N PHE A 289 -7.48 16.43 0.49
CA PHE A 289 -7.10 16.01 -0.86
C PHE A 289 -8.32 15.74 -1.74
N LEU A 290 -9.28 14.93 -1.27
CA LEU A 290 -10.49 14.61 -2.03
C LEU A 290 -11.27 15.87 -2.39
N ASN A 291 -11.49 16.75 -1.42
CA ASN A 291 -12.38 17.91 -1.59
C ASN A 291 -11.74 19.08 -2.35
N LYS A 292 -10.41 19.25 -2.28
CA LYS A 292 -9.73 20.45 -2.81
C LYS A 292 -8.78 20.18 -3.98
N GLN A 293 -8.24 18.96 -4.11
CA GLN A 293 -7.10 18.68 -4.99
C GLN A 293 -7.36 17.55 -5.99
N CYS A 294 -8.31 16.66 -5.72
CA CYS A 294 -8.67 15.58 -6.64
C CYS A 294 -9.28 16.15 -7.92
N LYS A 295 -8.65 15.86 -9.07
CA LYS A 295 -9.16 16.26 -10.40
C LYS A 295 -9.93 15.14 -11.09
N ASP A 296 -9.77 13.92 -10.60
CA ASP A 296 -10.40 12.72 -11.13
C ASP A 296 -11.81 12.56 -10.52
N THR A 297 -12.83 13.04 -11.24
CA THR A 297 -14.23 12.94 -10.82
C THR A 297 -14.68 11.49 -10.65
N ALA A 298 -14.16 10.56 -11.45
CA ALA A 298 -14.52 9.15 -11.36
C ALA A 298 -13.97 8.55 -10.05
N MET A 299 -12.72 8.85 -9.70
CA MET A 299 -12.13 8.48 -8.42
C MET A 299 -12.92 9.09 -7.24
N HIS A 300 -13.25 10.38 -7.32
CA HIS A 300 -14.00 11.06 -6.26
C HIS A 300 -15.37 10.40 -6.01
N GLN A 301 -16.14 10.16 -7.07
CA GLN A 301 -17.43 9.46 -6.98
C GLN A 301 -17.27 8.03 -6.43
N ARG A 302 -16.20 7.35 -6.84
CA ARG A 302 -15.92 5.98 -6.41
C ARG A 302 -15.57 5.89 -4.93
N VAL A 303 -14.72 6.78 -4.43
CA VAL A 303 -14.33 6.82 -3.02
C VAL A 303 -15.52 7.11 -2.11
N LEU A 304 -16.40 8.03 -2.53
CA LEU A 304 -17.59 8.45 -1.79
C LEU A 304 -18.86 7.68 -2.19
N TYR A 305 -18.73 6.56 -2.90
CA TYR A 305 -19.89 5.84 -3.44
C TYR A 305 -20.94 5.52 -2.37
N LEU A 306 -20.52 4.95 -1.24
CA LEU A 306 -21.44 4.61 -0.14
C LEU A 306 -22.01 5.87 0.54
N THR A 307 -21.26 6.97 0.55
CA THR A 307 -21.76 8.24 1.09
C THR A 307 -22.88 8.83 0.23
N HIS A 308 -22.80 8.67 -1.10
CA HIS A 308 -23.79 9.19 -2.03
C HIS A 308 -24.93 8.21 -2.34
N CYS A 309 -24.78 6.92 -2.04
CA CYS A 309 -25.77 5.88 -2.32
C CYS A 309 -26.16 5.19 -1.01
N PRO A 310 -27.20 5.66 -0.30
CA PRO A 310 -27.66 5.06 0.95
C PRO A 310 -28.20 3.65 0.73
N GLU A 311 -28.40 2.91 1.82
CA GLU A 311 -28.80 1.49 1.79
C GLU A 311 -30.03 1.23 0.92
N ASP A 312 -31.07 2.06 1.06
CA ASP A 312 -32.34 1.87 0.34
C ASP A 312 -32.22 2.13 -1.17
N GLU A 313 -31.38 3.09 -1.56
CA GLU A 313 -31.10 3.39 -2.96
C GLU A 313 -30.27 2.28 -3.60
N LEU A 314 -29.29 1.72 -2.85
CA LEU A 314 -28.49 0.60 -3.31
C LEU A 314 -29.37 -0.65 -3.54
N ILE A 315 -30.30 -0.93 -2.63
CA ILE A 315 -31.26 -2.03 -2.80
C ILE A 315 -32.18 -1.75 -3.99
N ALA A 316 -32.70 -0.54 -4.13
CA ALA A 316 -33.54 -0.18 -5.28
C ALA A 316 -32.78 -0.34 -6.62
N LYS A 317 -31.51 0.06 -6.66
CA LYS A 317 -30.63 -0.14 -7.82
C LYS A 317 -30.47 -1.62 -8.14
N PHE A 318 -30.23 -2.47 -7.15
CA PHE A 318 -30.17 -3.91 -7.35
C PHE A 318 -31.51 -4.51 -7.82
N VAL A 319 -32.62 -4.13 -7.18
CA VAL A 319 -33.97 -4.59 -7.54
C VAL A 319 -34.31 -4.24 -8.99
N SER A 320 -33.87 -3.08 -9.49
CA SER A 320 -34.06 -2.68 -10.88
C SER A 320 -33.37 -3.60 -11.90
N THR A 321 -32.39 -4.41 -11.47
CA THR A 321 -31.76 -5.43 -12.32
C THR A 321 -32.59 -6.72 -12.44
N CYS A 322 -33.62 -6.86 -11.61
CA CYS A 322 -34.59 -7.95 -11.68
C CYS A 322 -35.79 -7.52 -12.51
N GLU A 323 -36.21 -8.37 -13.44
CA GLU A 323 -37.33 -8.10 -14.34
C GLU A 323 -38.56 -8.91 -13.92
N PRO A 324 -39.77 -8.32 -13.94
CA PRO A 324 -41.00 -9.08 -13.74
C PRO A 324 -41.18 -10.07 -14.89
N SER A 325 -41.49 -11.33 -14.56
CA SER A 325 -41.79 -12.36 -15.55
C SER A 325 -43.29 -12.60 -15.65
N PRO A 326 -43.90 -12.53 -16.84
CA PRO A 326 -45.32 -12.83 -17.02
C PRO A 326 -45.65 -14.32 -16.84
N LYS A 327 -44.63 -15.19 -16.73
CA LYS A 327 -44.81 -16.63 -16.55
C LYS A 327 -44.79 -16.98 -15.06
N SER A 328 -45.88 -17.56 -14.57
CA SER A 328 -46.05 -17.92 -13.15
C SER A 328 -45.08 -18.99 -12.64
N ASN A 329 -44.41 -19.72 -13.53
CA ASN A 329 -43.43 -20.75 -13.19
C ASN A 329 -42.00 -20.22 -13.02
N ILE A 330 -41.74 -18.94 -13.34
CA ILE A 330 -40.39 -18.36 -13.24
C ILE A 330 -40.25 -17.67 -11.88
N ASN A 331 -39.44 -18.29 -11.03
CA ASN A 331 -39.16 -17.82 -9.68
C ASN A 331 -37.65 -17.77 -9.45
N ILE A 332 -37.21 -16.84 -8.60
CA ILE A 332 -35.81 -16.74 -8.18
C ILE A 332 -35.70 -17.31 -6.76
N SER A 333 -35.10 -18.50 -6.62
CA SER A 333 -34.77 -19.04 -5.30
C SER A 333 -33.80 -18.12 -4.55
N TRP A 334 -33.82 -18.16 -3.22
CA TRP A 334 -32.91 -17.36 -2.40
C TRP A 334 -31.43 -17.60 -2.74
N LYS A 335 -31.04 -18.84 -3.04
CA LYS A 335 -29.68 -19.18 -3.50
C LYS A 335 -29.34 -18.45 -4.81
N ASN A 336 -30.24 -18.46 -5.79
CA ASN A 336 -30.04 -17.71 -7.04
C ASN A 336 -30.04 -16.20 -6.79
N MET A 337 -30.89 -15.67 -5.91
CA MET A 337 -30.92 -14.24 -5.57
C MET A 337 -29.59 -13.79 -4.93
N MET A 338 -29.02 -14.60 -4.03
CA MET A 338 -27.70 -14.34 -3.44
C MET A 338 -26.58 -14.36 -4.49
N TYR A 339 -26.67 -15.21 -5.52
CA TYR A 339 -25.74 -15.18 -6.63
C TYR A 339 -25.88 -13.88 -7.44
N LEU A 340 -27.12 -13.47 -7.78
CA LEU A 340 -27.37 -12.21 -8.48
C LEU A 340 -26.84 -11.01 -7.70
N TRP A 341 -27.01 -11.00 -6.37
CA TRP A 341 -26.44 -9.98 -5.50
C TRP A 341 -24.91 -9.93 -5.61
N LYS A 342 -24.23 -11.09 -5.56
CA LYS A 342 -22.76 -11.17 -5.75
C LYS A 342 -22.32 -10.60 -7.10
N VAL A 343 -23.00 -10.97 -8.19
CA VAL A 343 -22.73 -10.44 -9.52
C VAL A 343 -22.91 -8.92 -9.56
N PHE A 344 -24.00 -8.40 -8.97
CA PHE A 344 -24.28 -6.98 -8.91
C PHE A 344 -23.20 -6.19 -8.15
N ILE A 345 -22.79 -6.65 -6.96
CA ILE A 345 -21.76 -5.95 -6.18
C ILE A 345 -20.39 -6.02 -6.86
N ASP A 346 -20.09 -7.09 -7.59
CA ASP A 346 -18.86 -7.21 -8.37
C ASP A 346 -18.85 -6.25 -9.58
N GLU A 347 -19.99 -6.12 -10.28
CA GLU A 347 -20.19 -5.15 -11.38
C GLU A 347 -20.05 -3.70 -10.86
N GLU A 348 -20.64 -3.39 -9.71
CA GLU A 348 -20.54 -2.09 -9.02
C GLU A 348 -19.19 -1.89 -8.29
N ARG A 349 -18.37 -2.95 -8.20
CA ARG A 349 -17.11 -3.04 -7.45
C ARG A 349 -17.23 -2.66 -5.98
N ILE A 350 -18.35 -2.93 -5.33
CA ILE A 350 -18.51 -2.63 -3.89
C ILE A 350 -18.28 -3.90 -3.06
N PRO A 351 -17.78 -3.79 -1.82
CA PRO A 351 -17.74 -4.93 -0.91
C PRO A 351 -19.15 -5.43 -0.62
N ASN A 352 -19.29 -6.66 -0.14
CA ASN A 352 -20.57 -7.12 0.37
C ASN A 352 -20.95 -6.33 1.64
N VAL A 353 -21.84 -5.34 1.49
CA VAL A 353 -22.25 -4.41 2.54
C VAL A 353 -23.37 -4.93 3.44
N PHE A 354 -24.02 -6.03 3.07
CA PHE A 354 -25.10 -6.62 3.85
C PHE A 354 -24.80 -8.07 4.25
N PHE A 355 -25.12 -8.41 5.50
CA PHE A 355 -25.26 -9.82 5.87
C PHE A 355 -26.48 -10.43 5.17
N ALA A 356 -26.43 -11.74 4.91
CA ALA A 356 -27.47 -12.43 4.14
C ALA A 356 -28.89 -12.20 4.69
N GLN A 357 -29.07 -12.24 6.01
CA GLN A 357 -30.39 -12.03 6.62
C GLN A 357 -30.87 -10.58 6.51
N ALA A 358 -29.96 -9.62 6.67
CA ALA A 358 -30.26 -8.19 6.54
C ALA A 358 -30.62 -7.81 5.09
N LEU A 359 -29.92 -8.42 4.12
CA LEU A 359 -30.25 -8.31 2.70
C LEU A 359 -31.63 -8.91 2.40
N LYS A 360 -31.87 -10.15 2.87
CA LYS A 360 -33.16 -10.83 2.67
C LYS A 360 -34.32 -10.00 3.17
N SER A 361 -34.19 -9.44 4.37
CA SER A 361 -35.24 -8.62 5.00
C SER A 361 -35.55 -7.37 4.17
N ARG A 362 -34.53 -6.67 3.66
CA ARG A 362 -34.71 -5.49 2.78
C ARG A 362 -35.32 -5.85 1.43
N LEU A 363 -34.90 -6.96 0.84
CA LEU A 363 -35.46 -7.43 -0.44
C LEU A 363 -36.93 -7.83 -0.32
N VAL A 364 -37.31 -8.51 0.76
CA VAL A 364 -38.72 -8.88 1.02
C VAL A 364 -39.60 -7.63 1.22
N GLN A 365 -39.05 -6.55 1.78
CA GLN A 365 -39.78 -5.29 1.91
C GLN A 365 -40.01 -4.59 0.57
N GLN A 366 -39.04 -4.65 -0.36
CA GLN A 366 -39.16 -4.00 -1.68
C GLN A 366 -39.79 -4.90 -2.75
N LEU A 367 -39.73 -6.22 -2.61
CA LEU A 367 -40.27 -7.20 -3.55
C LEU A 367 -41.47 -7.92 -2.90
N PRO A 368 -42.71 -7.62 -3.30
CA PRO A 368 -43.92 -8.09 -2.61
C PRO A 368 -44.24 -9.58 -2.84
N THR A 369 -43.52 -10.29 -3.71
CA THR A 369 -43.85 -11.65 -4.16
C THR A 369 -42.96 -12.74 -3.56
N TYR A 370 -42.49 -12.58 -2.32
CA TYR A 370 -41.67 -13.60 -1.66
C TYR A 370 -42.51 -14.72 -1.04
N SER A 371 -42.17 -15.98 -1.33
CA SER A 371 -42.77 -17.18 -0.76
C SER A 371 -41.82 -17.80 0.27
N GLU A 372 -42.23 -17.80 1.54
CA GLU A 372 -41.46 -18.43 2.62
C GLU A 372 -41.33 -19.95 2.44
N THR A 373 -42.40 -20.61 1.97
CA THR A 373 -42.43 -22.07 1.78
C THR A 373 -41.48 -22.55 0.69
N ALA A 374 -41.34 -21.78 -0.40
CA ALA A 374 -40.46 -22.12 -1.51
C ALA A 374 -39.05 -21.50 -1.38
N ASP A 375 -38.84 -20.67 -0.35
CA ASP A 375 -37.68 -19.79 -0.20
C ASP A 375 -37.31 -19.07 -1.52
N ALA A 376 -38.31 -18.45 -2.15
CA ALA A 376 -38.19 -17.92 -3.50
C ALA A 376 -39.05 -16.67 -3.75
N PHE A 377 -38.52 -15.78 -4.58
CA PHE A 377 -39.25 -14.63 -5.12
C PHE A 377 -40.00 -15.04 -6.39
N LEU A 378 -41.33 -14.90 -6.38
CA LEU A 378 -42.21 -15.36 -7.45
C LEU A 378 -42.27 -14.33 -8.60
N GLN A 379 -42.45 -14.84 -9.81
CA GLN A 379 -42.67 -14.03 -11.03
C GLN A 379 -41.56 -13.02 -11.31
N LEU A 380 -40.32 -13.41 -11.03
CA LEU A 380 -39.14 -12.56 -11.22
C LEU A 380 -38.07 -13.31 -12.00
N THR A 381 -37.36 -12.60 -12.86
CA THR A 381 -36.23 -13.12 -13.64
C THR A 381 -35.07 -12.12 -13.65
N SER A 382 -33.93 -12.54 -14.20
CA SER A 382 -32.78 -11.68 -14.42
C SER A 382 -31.99 -12.15 -15.64
N LYS A 383 -31.29 -11.23 -16.31
CA LYS A 383 -30.43 -11.49 -17.47
C LYS A 383 -29.36 -12.57 -17.22
N HIS A 384 -28.96 -12.80 -15.96
CA HIS A 384 -27.92 -13.78 -15.60
C HIS A 384 -28.47 -15.19 -15.32
N LEU A 385 -29.77 -15.36 -15.07
CA LEU A 385 -30.33 -16.68 -14.71
C LEU A 385 -30.26 -17.73 -15.82
N PRO A 386 -30.43 -17.40 -17.12
CA PRO A 386 -30.28 -18.39 -18.18
C PRO A 386 -28.90 -19.07 -18.18
N LEU A 387 -27.83 -18.32 -17.87
CA LEU A 387 -26.49 -18.87 -17.72
C LEU A 387 -26.41 -19.82 -16.53
N VAL A 388 -26.97 -19.43 -15.38
CA VAL A 388 -26.98 -20.24 -14.15
C VAL A 388 -27.67 -21.58 -14.38
N THR A 389 -28.82 -21.59 -15.08
CA THR A 389 -29.54 -22.83 -15.41
C THR A 389 -28.69 -23.73 -16.30
N ARG A 390 -28.14 -23.20 -17.40
CA ARG A 390 -27.28 -23.96 -18.32
C ARG A 390 -26.02 -24.50 -17.63
N PHE A 391 -25.44 -23.71 -16.72
CA PHE A 391 -24.30 -24.13 -15.92
C PHE A 391 -24.64 -25.30 -15.00
N LYS A 392 -25.79 -25.26 -14.31
CA LYS A 392 -26.23 -26.37 -13.45
C LYS A 392 -26.52 -27.64 -14.26
N ASP A 393 -27.17 -27.49 -15.42
CA ASP A 393 -27.46 -28.61 -16.31
C ASP A 393 -26.16 -29.25 -16.82
N PHE A 394 -25.19 -28.45 -17.27
CA PHE A 394 -23.87 -28.95 -17.64
C PHE A 394 -23.19 -29.66 -16.47
N TRP A 395 -23.08 -29.00 -15.32
CA TRP A 395 -22.39 -29.55 -14.16
C TRP A 395 -22.94 -30.91 -13.75
N THR A 396 -24.27 -31.04 -13.64
CA THR A 396 -24.93 -32.28 -13.22
C THR A 396 -24.80 -33.41 -14.25
N GLN A 397 -24.68 -33.09 -15.53
CA GLN A 397 -24.59 -34.09 -16.60
C GLN A 397 -23.14 -34.54 -16.89
N THR A 398 -22.15 -33.67 -16.69
CA THR A 398 -20.80 -33.89 -17.22
C THR A 398 -19.70 -33.88 -16.18
N ILE A 399 -19.89 -33.22 -15.04
CA ILE A 399 -18.83 -33.04 -14.04
C ILE A 399 -18.92 -34.14 -12.99
N VAL A 400 -17.76 -34.74 -12.69
CA VAL A 400 -17.60 -35.77 -11.67
C VAL A 400 -16.63 -35.23 -10.62
N VAL A 401 -17.08 -35.20 -9.37
CA VAL A 401 -16.25 -34.80 -8.21
C VAL A 401 -15.91 -36.07 -7.44
N ASN A 402 -14.63 -36.46 -7.42
CA ASN A 402 -14.17 -37.64 -6.70
C ASN A 402 -13.03 -37.28 -5.73
N PRO A 403 -13.30 -37.17 -4.42
CA PRO A 403 -12.29 -36.77 -3.42
C PRO A 403 -11.06 -37.67 -3.33
N ASN A 404 -11.14 -38.91 -3.84
CA ASN A 404 -10.05 -39.89 -3.77
C ASN A 404 -9.12 -39.86 -4.98
N ASP A 405 -9.45 -39.10 -6.03
CA ASP A 405 -8.66 -39.03 -7.26
C ASP A 405 -7.81 -37.75 -7.29
N ASP A 406 -6.57 -37.84 -7.76
CA ASP A 406 -5.66 -36.69 -7.92
C ASP A 406 -5.91 -35.88 -9.21
N ASP A 407 -7.14 -35.95 -9.73
CA ASP A 407 -7.55 -35.27 -10.95
C ASP A 407 -7.67 -33.76 -10.71
N GLU A 408 -7.24 -32.97 -11.69
CA GLU A 408 -7.36 -31.51 -11.69
C GLU A 408 -7.89 -31.03 -13.04
N LEU A 409 -8.83 -30.08 -12.99
CA LEU A 409 -9.39 -29.42 -14.15
C LEU A 409 -9.08 -27.92 -14.08
N GLU A 410 -8.38 -27.38 -15.08
CA GLU A 410 -8.14 -25.94 -15.15
C GLU A 410 -9.44 -25.19 -15.51
N ILE A 411 -9.61 -23.97 -15.02
CA ILE A 411 -10.84 -23.19 -15.24
C ILE A 411 -11.05 -22.85 -16.71
N ASP A 412 -9.98 -22.65 -17.48
CA ASP A 412 -10.03 -22.42 -18.92
C ASP A 412 -10.40 -23.71 -19.68
N GLU A 413 -9.93 -24.88 -19.24
CA GLU A 413 -10.37 -26.20 -19.71
C GLU A 413 -11.87 -26.38 -19.45
N PHE A 414 -12.34 -26.08 -18.23
CA PHE A 414 -13.77 -26.10 -17.88
C PHE A 414 -14.59 -25.19 -18.80
N THR A 415 -14.14 -23.94 -18.99
CA THR A 415 -14.78 -22.97 -19.88
C THR A 415 -14.86 -23.48 -21.32
N ALA A 416 -13.81 -24.14 -21.82
CA ALA A 416 -13.78 -24.72 -23.16
C ALA A 416 -14.78 -25.89 -23.30
N LEU A 417 -14.82 -26.80 -22.32
CA LEU A 417 -15.74 -27.94 -22.29
C LEU A 417 -17.21 -27.48 -22.20
N PHE A 418 -17.50 -26.47 -21.40
CA PHE A 418 -18.83 -25.87 -21.33
C PHE A 418 -19.28 -25.31 -22.70
N LYS A 419 -18.40 -24.57 -23.38
CA LYS A 419 -18.67 -24.01 -24.71
C LYS A 419 -18.90 -25.12 -25.75
N GLN A 420 -18.09 -26.17 -25.72
CA GLN A 420 -18.22 -27.33 -26.60
C GLN A 420 -19.55 -28.06 -26.37
N HIS A 421 -19.91 -28.34 -25.12
CA HIS A 421 -21.17 -29.00 -24.77
C HIS A 421 -22.37 -28.20 -25.23
N HIS A 422 -22.35 -26.89 -25.00
CA HIS A 422 -23.42 -26.00 -25.42
C HIS A 422 -23.57 -25.96 -26.95
N HIS A 423 -22.46 -25.91 -27.68
CA HIS A 423 -22.48 -25.94 -29.14
C HIS A 423 -23.12 -27.24 -29.67
N HIS A 424 -22.76 -28.37 -29.06
CA HIS A 424 -23.31 -29.68 -29.40
C HIS A 424 -24.83 -29.76 -29.12
N GLN A 425 -25.29 -29.24 -27.98
CA GLN A 425 -26.73 -29.18 -27.67
C GLN A 425 -27.53 -28.30 -28.65
N ILE A 426 -26.94 -27.18 -29.13
CA ILE A 426 -27.59 -26.35 -30.16
C ILE A 426 -27.70 -27.12 -31.48
N MET A 427 -26.62 -27.76 -31.92
CA MET A 427 -26.60 -28.52 -33.18
C MET A 427 -27.65 -29.65 -33.19
N GLN A 428 -27.88 -30.29 -32.04
CA GLN A 428 -28.87 -31.36 -31.91
C GLN A 428 -30.32 -30.86 -31.81
N SER A 429 -30.56 -29.66 -31.28
CA SER A 429 -31.91 -29.12 -31.06
C SER A 429 -32.49 -28.34 -32.25
N GLY A 430 -31.69 -28.06 -33.29
CA GLY A 430 -32.14 -27.40 -34.53
C GLY A 430 -32.64 -25.96 -34.36
N GLN A 431 -32.54 -25.37 -33.16
CA GLN A 431 -33.00 -24.01 -32.88
C GLN A 431 -31.87 -22.98 -33.07
N LEU A 432 -32.09 -22.03 -33.98
CA LEU A 432 -31.32 -20.78 -34.07
C LEU A 432 -31.66 -19.90 -32.86
N THR A 433 -30.99 -20.13 -31.73
CA THR A 433 -31.04 -19.21 -30.58
C THR A 433 -29.99 -18.11 -30.73
N PRO A 434 -30.21 -16.93 -30.11
CA PRO A 434 -29.31 -15.79 -30.25
C PRO A 434 -27.90 -16.21 -29.85
N GLN A 435 -26.91 -15.76 -30.63
CA GLN A 435 -25.49 -15.93 -30.31
C GLN A 435 -25.26 -15.70 -28.82
N LEU A 436 -24.64 -16.68 -28.15
CA LEU A 436 -24.14 -16.52 -26.79
C LEU A 436 -23.34 -15.22 -26.75
N GLN A 437 -23.84 -14.19 -26.06
CA GLN A 437 -23.11 -12.95 -25.90
C GLN A 437 -21.78 -13.29 -25.22
N SER A 438 -20.68 -13.06 -25.93
CA SER A 438 -19.32 -13.43 -25.55
C SER A 438 -18.91 -12.90 -24.16
N HIS A 439 -19.58 -11.87 -23.67
CA HIS A 439 -19.31 -11.21 -22.39
C HIS A 439 -19.68 -12.03 -21.14
N ASN A 440 -20.45 -13.12 -21.25
CA ASN A 440 -20.92 -13.89 -20.08
C ASN A 440 -20.15 -15.19 -19.80
N HIS A 441 -19.04 -15.45 -20.51
CA HIS A 441 -18.29 -16.71 -20.43
C HIS A 441 -16.81 -16.50 -20.13
N THR A 442 -16.54 -15.73 -19.07
CA THR A 442 -15.19 -15.56 -18.55
C THR A 442 -14.90 -16.60 -17.48
N ASP A 443 -13.63 -16.96 -17.33
CA ASP A 443 -13.18 -17.91 -16.31
C ASP A 443 -13.58 -17.43 -14.90
N ALA A 444 -13.52 -16.12 -14.66
CA ALA A 444 -13.96 -15.50 -13.40
C ALA A 444 -15.46 -15.73 -13.13
N ALA A 445 -16.32 -15.66 -14.14
CA ALA A 445 -17.76 -15.88 -13.98
C ALA A 445 -18.05 -17.34 -13.60
N PHE A 446 -17.39 -18.30 -14.25
CA PHE A 446 -17.53 -19.72 -13.90
C PHE A 446 -16.95 -20.03 -12.53
N LEU A 447 -15.80 -19.45 -12.18
CA LEU A 447 -15.23 -19.58 -10.85
C LEU A 447 -16.22 -19.09 -9.77
N GLY A 448 -16.85 -17.93 -9.99
CA GLY A 448 -17.87 -17.39 -9.10
C GLY A 448 -19.11 -18.28 -8.99
N LEU A 449 -19.56 -18.89 -10.09
CA LEU A 449 -20.64 -19.88 -10.11
C LEU A 449 -20.27 -21.12 -9.29
N ILE A 450 -19.10 -21.70 -9.51
CA ILE A 450 -18.63 -22.89 -8.81
C ILE A 450 -18.52 -22.61 -7.32
N GLN A 451 -17.80 -21.55 -6.92
CA GLN A 451 -17.64 -21.17 -5.51
C GLN A 451 -18.97 -20.85 -4.82
N HIS A 452 -19.98 -20.38 -5.56
CA HIS A 452 -21.30 -20.11 -4.99
C HIS A 452 -22.17 -21.37 -4.86
N PHE A 453 -22.25 -22.18 -5.91
CA PHE A 453 -23.19 -23.30 -5.96
C PHE A 453 -22.64 -24.59 -5.38
N TYR A 454 -21.32 -24.80 -5.47
CA TYR A 454 -20.57 -25.98 -5.06
C TYR A 454 -19.35 -25.60 -4.19
N PRO A 455 -19.57 -24.99 -3.01
CA PRO A 455 -18.50 -24.51 -2.12
C PRO A 455 -17.57 -25.62 -1.59
N GLU A 456 -17.98 -26.89 -1.72
CA GLU A 456 -17.19 -28.08 -1.40
C GLU A 456 -16.02 -28.34 -2.37
N VAL A 457 -16.06 -27.76 -3.58
CA VAL A 457 -14.98 -27.91 -4.56
C VAL A 457 -13.78 -27.06 -4.16
N ALA A 458 -12.65 -27.72 -3.92
CA ALA A 458 -11.40 -27.02 -3.63
C ALA A 458 -10.85 -26.37 -4.90
N VAL A 459 -10.66 -25.05 -4.85
CA VAL A 459 -10.10 -24.25 -5.94
C VAL A 459 -8.73 -23.73 -5.53
N GLU A 460 -7.68 -24.11 -6.27
CA GLU A 460 -6.32 -23.63 -6.04
C GLU A 460 -5.93 -22.52 -7.03
N ASN A 461 -5.32 -21.45 -6.50
CA ASN A 461 -4.80 -20.31 -7.26
C ASN A 461 -5.82 -19.65 -8.21
N ASP A 462 -7.11 -19.67 -7.85
CA ASP A 462 -8.23 -19.21 -8.70
C ASP A 462 -8.23 -19.83 -10.11
N LYS A 463 -7.59 -21.01 -10.27
CA LYS A 463 -7.32 -21.61 -11.58
C LYS A 463 -7.60 -23.11 -11.65
N TYR A 464 -7.27 -23.87 -10.62
CA TYR A 464 -7.35 -25.33 -10.64
C TYR A 464 -8.52 -25.83 -9.78
N LEU A 465 -9.43 -26.59 -10.37
CA LEU A 465 -10.49 -27.31 -9.67
C LEU A 465 -9.94 -28.68 -9.28
N MET A 466 -9.73 -28.90 -7.98
CA MET A 466 -9.12 -30.13 -7.46
C MET A 466 -10.18 -31.23 -7.28
N HIS A 467 -9.81 -32.48 -7.58
CA HIS A 467 -10.67 -33.65 -7.47
C HIS A 467 -11.88 -33.59 -8.43
N VAL A 468 -11.74 -32.83 -9.52
CA VAL A 468 -12.79 -32.61 -10.52
C VAL A 468 -12.34 -33.14 -11.87
N SER A 469 -13.17 -33.97 -12.48
CA SER A 469 -13.01 -34.44 -13.85
C SER A 469 -14.30 -34.21 -14.66
N CYS A 470 -14.18 -34.25 -15.99
CA CYS A 470 -15.29 -34.06 -16.91
C CYS A 470 -15.46 -35.27 -17.82
N SER A 471 -16.65 -35.85 -17.86
CA SER A 471 -16.96 -37.03 -18.68
C SER A 471 -16.83 -36.80 -20.18
N LEU A 472 -16.86 -35.54 -20.62
CA LEU A 472 -16.66 -35.16 -22.01
C LEU A 472 -15.20 -35.23 -22.47
N TRP A 473 -14.25 -35.33 -21.54
CA TRP A 473 -12.83 -35.37 -21.88
C TRP A 473 -12.03 -36.29 -20.96
N ASN A 474 -11.56 -37.40 -21.52
CA ASN A 474 -10.62 -38.29 -20.84
C ASN A 474 -9.19 -37.73 -20.88
N LYS A 475 -8.95 -36.69 -20.09
CA LYS A 475 -7.70 -35.94 -19.99
C LYS A 475 -6.48 -36.84 -19.79
N ARG A 476 -6.57 -37.77 -18.83
CA ARG A 476 -5.49 -38.73 -18.52
C ARG A 476 -5.28 -39.72 -19.67
N GLY A 477 -6.35 -40.28 -20.22
CA GLY A 477 -6.29 -41.23 -21.34
C GLY A 477 -5.63 -40.64 -22.59
N ASP A 478 -5.93 -39.39 -22.92
CA ASP A 478 -5.32 -38.67 -24.04
C ASP A 478 -3.80 -38.54 -23.92
N VAL A 479 -3.31 -38.27 -22.70
CA VAL A 479 -1.87 -38.21 -22.43
C VAL A 479 -1.25 -39.61 -22.55
N LEU A 480 -1.86 -40.63 -21.93
CA LEU A 480 -1.36 -42.00 -21.96
C LEU A 480 -1.29 -42.56 -23.39
N ALA A 481 -2.32 -42.33 -24.21
CA ALA A 481 -2.33 -42.73 -25.60
C ALA A 481 -1.18 -42.09 -26.40
N ALA A 482 -0.95 -40.78 -26.20
CA ALA A 482 0.16 -40.09 -26.84
C ALA A 482 1.53 -40.57 -26.35
N LEU A 483 1.67 -40.94 -25.07
CA LEU A 483 2.90 -41.52 -24.53
C LEU A 483 3.20 -42.89 -25.12
N GLN A 484 2.17 -43.73 -25.30
CA GLN A 484 2.30 -45.04 -25.96
C GLN A 484 2.72 -44.90 -27.43
N GLU A 485 2.10 -43.98 -28.17
CA GLU A 485 2.47 -43.68 -29.57
C GLU A 485 3.88 -43.07 -29.68
N CYS A 486 4.28 -42.25 -28.70
CA CYS A 486 5.60 -41.64 -28.63
C CYS A 486 6.70 -42.62 -28.14
N ALA A 487 6.35 -43.80 -27.60
CA ALA A 487 7.28 -44.74 -26.97
C ALA A 487 8.32 -45.38 -27.92
N ALA A 488 8.40 -44.94 -29.17
CA ALA A 488 9.56 -45.18 -30.03
C ALA A 488 10.80 -44.39 -29.53
N ALA A 489 11.53 -44.99 -28.57
CA ALA A 489 12.86 -44.63 -28.07
C ALA A 489 13.02 -43.33 -27.26
N HIS A 490 13.65 -43.46 -26.07
CA HIS A 490 14.19 -42.45 -25.14
C HIS A 490 14.00 -40.96 -25.48
N THR A 491 12.75 -40.51 -25.43
CA THR A 491 12.39 -39.12 -25.72
C THR A 491 12.27 -38.34 -24.41
N THR A 492 12.89 -37.16 -24.35
CA THR A 492 12.80 -36.27 -23.18
C THR A 492 11.35 -35.81 -22.96
N SER A 493 10.97 -35.53 -21.71
CA SER A 493 9.61 -35.05 -21.37
C SER A 493 9.14 -33.90 -22.28
N TYR A 494 10.04 -32.95 -22.56
CA TYR A 494 9.78 -31.83 -23.46
C TYR A 494 9.35 -32.26 -24.88
N LYS A 495 10.08 -33.19 -25.48
CA LYS A 495 9.79 -33.69 -26.83
C LYS A 495 8.52 -34.54 -26.87
N ALA A 496 8.25 -35.30 -25.81
CA ALA A 496 7.01 -36.06 -25.68
C ALA A 496 5.79 -35.12 -25.57
N TYR A 497 5.92 -34.01 -24.83
CA TYR A 497 4.88 -32.99 -24.76
C TYR A 497 4.68 -32.25 -26.09
N GLU A 498 5.76 -31.95 -26.82
CA GLU A 498 5.68 -31.36 -28.16
C GLU A 498 4.93 -32.27 -29.13
N PHE A 499 5.24 -33.57 -29.12
CA PHE A 499 4.53 -34.58 -29.91
C PHE A 499 3.04 -34.61 -29.56
N TYR A 500 2.69 -34.68 -28.26
CA TYR A 500 1.31 -34.62 -27.79
C TYR A 500 0.57 -33.37 -28.31
N CYS A 501 1.18 -32.19 -28.18
CA CYS A 501 0.59 -30.94 -28.64
C CYS A 501 0.33 -30.95 -30.16
N GLN A 502 1.27 -31.48 -30.95
CA GLN A 502 1.10 -31.61 -32.39
C GLN A 502 -0.04 -32.58 -32.72
N HIS A 503 -0.07 -33.76 -32.10
CA HIS A 503 -1.09 -34.76 -32.35
C HIS A 503 -2.50 -34.25 -32.01
N GLN A 504 -2.66 -33.55 -30.89
CA GLN A 504 -3.96 -32.97 -30.52
C GLN A 504 -4.39 -31.84 -31.46
N ARG A 505 -3.46 -31.03 -31.96
CA ARG A 505 -3.77 -30.02 -32.99
C ARG A 505 -4.24 -30.67 -34.31
N LEU A 506 -3.68 -31.81 -34.69
CA LEU A 506 -4.14 -32.55 -35.88
C LEU A 506 -5.53 -33.15 -35.67
N LYS A 507 -5.80 -33.79 -34.52
CA LYS A 507 -7.14 -34.31 -34.19
C LYS A 507 -8.21 -33.21 -34.25
N ASN A 508 -7.89 -32.03 -33.72
CA ASN A 508 -8.81 -30.90 -33.70
C ASN A 508 -9.05 -30.26 -35.07
N LYS A 509 -8.10 -30.34 -36.02
CA LYS A 509 -8.32 -29.87 -37.41
C LYS A 509 -9.30 -30.74 -38.19
N ASN A 510 -9.40 -32.02 -37.84
CA ASN A 510 -10.24 -32.99 -38.55
C ASN A 510 -11.66 -33.12 -37.95
N ASN A 511 -11.89 -32.58 -36.75
CA ASN A 511 -13.20 -32.56 -36.12
C ASN A 511 -14.04 -31.37 -36.63
N ALA A 512 -15.19 -31.66 -37.26
CA ALA A 512 -16.13 -30.66 -37.75
C ALA A 512 -16.85 -29.85 -36.63
N ALA A 513 -16.67 -30.25 -35.36
CA ALA A 513 -17.29 -29.67 -34.18
C ALA A 513 -16.42 -28.58 -33.51
N GLY A 514 -16.05 -27.55 -34.25
CA GLY A 514 -15.49 -26.29 -33.70
C GLY A 514 -14.06 -26.33 -33.12
N PRO A 515 -13.38 -25.17 -33.02
CA PRO A 515 -11.95 -25.07 -32.71
C PRO A 515 -11.65 -25.01 -31.20
N HIS A 516 -12.27 -25.86 -30.39
CA HIS A 516 -11.98 -25.91 -28.96
C HIS A 516 -10.76 -26.82 -28.71
N HIS A 517 -9.60 -26.18 -28.55
CA HIS A 517 -8.32 -26.86 -28.38
C HIS A 517 -8.18 -27.40 -26.96
N LEU A 518 -8.64 -28.61 -26.71
CA LEU A 518 -8.38 -29.31 -25.44
C LEU A 518 -6.96 -29.86 -25.47
N ILE A 519 -6.04 -29.16 -24.80
CA ILE A 519 -4.63 -29.54 -24.68
C ILE A 519 -4.27 -29.41 -23.21
N VAL A 520 -3.78 -30.47 -22.58
CA VAL A 520 -3.36 -30.40 -21.18
C VAL A 520 -2.18 -29.45 -21.00
N SER A 521 -2.07 -28.84 -19.82
CA SER A 521 -0.89 -28.05 -19.49
C SER A 521 0.37 -28.91 -19.39
N LYS A 522 1.53 -28.28 -19.63
CA LYS A 522 2.83 -28.92 -19.53
C LYS A 522 3.07 -29.53 -18.13
N LYS A 523 2.66 -28.83 -17.07
CA LYS A 523 2.77 -29.29 -15.69
C LYS A 523 2.00 -30.60 -15.48
N TYR A 524 0.76 -30.66 -15.96
CA TYR A 524 -0.06 -31.87 -15.87
C TYR A 524 0.52 -33.03 -16.69
N PHE A 525 0.98 -32.74 -17.91
CA PHE A 525 1.64 -33.75 -18.75
C PHE A 525 2.89 -34.33 -18.07
N GLU A 526 3.73 -33.47 -17.49
CA GLU A 526 4.93 -33.89 -16.76
C GLU A 526 4.59 -34.75 -15.53
N LYS A 527 3.50 -34.45 -14.80
CA LYS A 527 3.00 -35.26 -13.69
C LYS A 527 2.70 -36.70 -14.15
N ILE A 528 1.98 -36.87 -15.27
CA ILE A 528 1.68 -38.20 -15.81
C ILE A 528 2.92 -38.89 -16.36
N TYR A 529 3.73 -38.18 -17.16
CA TYR A 529 4.96 -38.72 -17.75
C TYR A 529 5.93 -39.26 -16.69
N ASN A 530 6.03 -38.61 -15.54
CA ASN A 530 6.88 -39.05 -14.45
C ASN A 530 6.30 -40.24 -13.66
N ASN A 531 4.98 -40.39 -13.61
CA ASN A 531 4.32 -41.53 -12.95
C ASN A 531 4.37 -42.82 -13.78
N GLU A 532 4.55 -42.72 -15.10
CA GLU A 532 4.62 -43.85 -16.04
C GLU A 532 6.06 -44.31 -16.33
N LYS A 533 7.07 -43.61 -15.79
CA LYS A 533 8.48 -44.05 -15.76
C LYS A 533 8.73 -44.95 -14.57
#